data_AF-A0A672YU65-F1
#
_entry.id   AF-A0A672YU65-F1
#
_cell.length_a   1.000
_cell.length_b   1.000
_cell.length_c   1.000
_cell.angle_alpha   90.00
_cell.angle_beta   90.00
_cell.angle_gamma   90.00
#
_symmetry.space_group_name_H-M   'P 1'
#
loop_
_entity.id
_entity.type
_entity.pdbx_description
1 polymer ?
#
loop_
_entity_poly.entity_id
_entity_poly.type
_entity_poly.pdbx_seq_one_letter_code
_entity_poly.pdbx_strand_id
1 'polypeptide(L)'
;LDIYCPHYEGVESEPMERYVLFMVNYDGYTTCDHRRRGFKRWECNRPQSPNGPIKFSEKFQLFTPFSLGFEFRPGHEYYYISSPHLNQVGKPCLKLKVYVKPTSECLKNTETGGKTGGQTGGQTGGQTDGMTGGQTDGQTGGQTDGQTGGHRLMDRLMDRLVDRLVDRLMDRLVDRLMDRLVEKLVDRRVDRLVDRLMDRLMDRLVDRLVDRLMDRLVDRLMDRLVDTD
;
A
#
# COMPACT_ATOMS: atom_id res chain seq x y z
N LEU A 1 -15.70 11.05 -6.32
CA LEU A 1 -16.37 10.02 -5.51
C LEU A 1 -16.65 10.66 -4.17
N ASP A 2 -17.93 10.75 -3.79
CA ASP A 2 -18.31 11.28 -2.49
C ASP A 2 -18.77 10.11 -1.61
N ILE A 3 -18.15 9.97 -0.44
CA ILE A 3 -18.45 8.96 0.58
C ILE A 3 -19.02 9.71 1.79
N TYR A 4 -20.24 9.34 2.18
CA TYR A 4 -20.92 9.91 3.34
C TYR A 4 -20.78 8.97 4.53
N CYS A 5 -20.39 9.53 5.68
CA CYS A 5 -20.35 8.80 6.94
C CYS A 5 -21.77 8.53 7.47
N PRO A 6 -21.98 7.44 8.22
CA PRO A 6 -23.24 7.19 8.92
C PRO A 6 -23.63 8.38 9.80
N HIS A 7 -24.89 8.77 9.72
CA HIS A 7 -25.45 9.88 10.47
C HIS A 7 -26.80 9.48 11.06
N TYR A 8 -27.02 9.84 12.32
CA TYR A 8 -28.20 9.44 13.07
C TYR A 8 -28.78 10.63 13.81
N GLU A 9 -30.09 10.82 13.69
CA GLU A 9 -30.87 11.81 14.43
C GLU A 9 -31.54 11.13 15.63
N GLY A 10 -31.47 11.73 16.83
CA GLY A 10 -32.18 11.25 18.03
C GLY A 10 -31.28 10.88 19.24
N VAL A 11 -31.92 10.37 20.31
CA VAL A 11 -31.29 10.03 21.60
C VAL A 11 -30.73 8.60 21.55
N GLU A 12 -29.50 8.41 22.05
CA GLU A 12 -28.75 7.13 22.01
C GLU A 12 -29.56 5.95 22.58
N SER A 13 -30.03 5.04 21.71
CA SER A 13 -30.64 3.76 22.10
C SER A 13 -29.84 2.54 21.61
N GLU A 14 -29.02 2.71 20.56
CA GLU A 14 -28.24 1.65 19.91
C GLU A 14 -26.80 2.14 19.63
N PRO A 15 -25.80 1.24 19.55
CA PRO A 15 -24.44 1.62 19.21
C PRO A 15 -24.37 2.16 17.77
N MET A 16 -24.06 3.45 17.63
CA MET A 16 -23.92 4.10 16.33
C MET A 16 -22.69 3.60 15.58
N GLU A 17 -22.85 3.34 14.29
CA GLU A 17 -21.75 2.88 13.45
C GLU A 17 -20.65 3.94 13.32
N ARG A 18 -19.41 3.51 13.53
CA ARG A 18 -18.19 4.30 13.33
C ARG A 18 -17.18 3.44 12.61
N TYR A 19 -16.43 4.01 11.67
CA TYR A 19 -15.39 3.28 10.95
C TYR A 19 -14.27 4.18 10.45
N VAL A 20 -13.12 3.56 10.20
CA VAL A 20 -12.00 4.16 9.48
C VAL A 20 -12.00 3.62 8.05
N LEU A 21 -11.91 4.52 7.07
CA LEU A 21 -11.82 4.18 5.67
C LEU A 21 -10.35 4.04 5.26
N PHE A 22 -10.00 2.89 4.68
CA PHE A 22 -8.67 2.61 4.16
C PHE A 22 -8.72 2.40 2.66
N MET A 23 -7.67 2.86 2.00
CA MET A 23 -7.34 2.45 0.64
C MET A 23 -6.31 1.32 0.72
N VAL A 24 -6.59 0.21 0.05
CA VAL A 24 -5.80 -1.04 0.14
C VAL A 24 -5.47 -1.58 -1.26
N ASN A 25 -4.55 -2.55 -1.31
CA ASN A 25 -4.32 -3.36 -2.50
C ASN A 25 -5.39 -4.47 -2.63
N TYR A 26 -5.35 -5.21 -3.73
CA TYR A 26 -6.29 -6.30 -4.00
C TYR A 26 -6.31 -7.36 -2.88
N ASP A 27 -5.15 -7.76 -2.36
CA ASP A 27 -5.07 -8.73 -1.27
C ASP A 27 -5.79 -8.21 -0.03
N GLY A 28 -5.49 -6.98 0.41
CA GLY A 28 -6.17 -6.35 1.55
C GLY A 28 -7.68 -6.20 1.36
N TYR A 29 -8.14 -5.96 0.13
CA TYR A 29 -9.55 -5.91 -0.22
C TYR A 29 -10.26 -7.26 -0.09
N THR A 30 -9.60 -8.35 -0.50
CA THR A 30 -10.17 -9.70 -0.41
C THR A 30 -10.16 -10.24 1.01
N THR A 31 -9.14 -9.91 1.80
CA THR A 31 -8.97 -10.39 3.19
C THR A 31 -9.49 -9.43 4.27
N CYS A 32 -9.97 -8.24 3.90
CA CYS A 32 -10.31 -7.18 4.86
C CYS A 32 -9.13 -6.83 5.80
N ASP A 33 -7.90 -6.77 5.26
CA ASP A 33 -6.69 -6.44 6.02
C ASP A 33 -6.07 -5.13 5.52
N HIS A 34 -6.01 -4.13 6.41
CA HIS A 34 -5.42 -2.82 6.14
C HIS A 34 -3.97 -2.68 6.69
N ARG A 35 -3.45 -3.64 7.47
CA ARG A 35 -2.18 -3.47 8.19
C ARG A 35 -0.94 -3.57 7.31
N ARG A 36 -1.02 -4.37 6.24
CA ARG A 36 0.16 -4.69 5.42
C ARG A 36 0.50 -3.60 4.41
N ARG A 37 -0.52 -2.99 3.78
CA ARG A 37 -0.39 -2.00 2.70
C ARG A 37 -1.59 -1.05 2.60
N GLY A 38 -2.29 -0.82 3.71
CA GLY A 38 -3.44 0.08 3.76
C GLY A 38 -3.04 1.50 4.17
N PHE A 39 -3.57 2.48 3.46
CA PHE A 39 -3.44 3.90 3.82
C PHE A 39 -4.77 4.40 4.37
N LYS A 40 -4.75 5.00 5.56
CA LYS A 40 -5.93 5.66 6.14
C LYS A 40 -6.32 6.84 5.25
N ARG A 41 -7.55 6.84 4.71
CA ARG A 41 -8.08 7.93 3.88
C ARG A 41 -8.98 8.85 4.68
N TRP A 42 -9.83 8.28 5.54
CA TRP A 42 -10.80 9.06 6.31
C TRP A 42 -11.22 8.34 7.59
N GLU A 43 -11.80 9.08 8.52
CA GLU A 43 -12.35 8.53 9.76
C GLU A 43 -13.77 9.05 9.98
N CYS A 44 -14.74 8.14 9.99
CA CYS A 44 -16.13 8.40 10.31
C CYS A 44 -16.37 8.17 11.81
N ASN A 45 -16.09 9.20 12.62
CA ASN A 45 -16.18 9.14 14.09
C ASN A 45 -17.23 10.07 14.71
N ARG A 46 -17.99 10.82 13.90
CA ARG A 46 -19.02 11.78 14.34
C ARG A 46 -20.40 11.44 13.78
N PRO A 47 -21.09 10.43 14.35
CA PRO A 47 -22.40 9.99 13.87
C PRO A 47 -23.54 11.01 14.10
N GLN A 48 -23.35 12.02 14.97
CA GLN A 48 -24.34 13.06 15.27
C GLN A 48 -23.81 14.46 14.93
N SER A 49 -23.10 14.61 13.82
CA SER A 49 -22.61 15.91 13.36
C SER A 49 -23.74 16.92 13.18
N PRO A 50 -23.61 18.17 13.69
CA PRO A 50 -24.70 19.16 13.68
C PRO A 50 -25.14 19.59 12.28
N ASN A 51 -24.26 19.47 11.28
CA ASN A 51 -24.51 19.87 9.89
C ASN A 51 -24.90 18.69 8.99
N GLY A 52 -25.48 17.63 9.56
CA GLY A 52 -25.82 16.41 8.82
C GLY A 52 -24.59 15.53 8.53
N PRO A 53 -24.68 14.55 7.62
CA PRO A 53 -23.64 13.54 7.40
C PRO A 53 -22.31 14.13 6.91
N ILE A 54 -21.21 13.72 7.54
CA ILE A 54 -19.86 14.12 7.11
C ILE A 54 -19.55 13.51 5.74
N LYS A 55 -19.07 14.34 4.82
CA LYS A 55 -18.69 13.94 3.46
C LYS A 55 -17.18 13.94 3.26
N PHE A 56 -16.66 12.82 2.74
CA PHE A 56 -15.31 12.71 2.19
C PHE A 56 -15.38 12.69 0.66
N SER A 57 -14.66 13.60 0.00
CA SER A 57 -14.61 13.70 -1.45
C SER A 57 -13.25 13.27 -1.99
N GLU A 58 -13.26 12.27 -2.86
CA GLU A 58 -12.08 11.77 -3.56
C GLU A 58 -12.14 12.15 -5.04
N LYS A 59 -11.08 12.80 -5.53
CA LYS A 59 -10.95 13.21 -6.93
C LYS A 59 -10.02 12.25 -7.67
N PHE A 60 -10.52 11.64 -8.74
CA PHE A 60 -9.73 10.80 -9.62
C PHE A 60 -8.89 11.67 -10.57
N GLN A 61 -7.68 12.00 -10.15
CA GLN A 61 -6.76 12.84 -10.91
C GLN A 61 -5.44 12.11 -11.18
N LEU A 62 -4.84 12.42 -12.34
CA LEU A 62 -3.55 11.84 -12.75
C LEU A 62 -2.39 12.34 -11.90
N PHE A 63 -2.49 13.58 -11.42
CA PHE A 63 -1.44 14.25 -10.67
C PHE A 63 -2.06 14.98 -9.50
N THR A 64 -1.39 14.91 -8.35
CA THR A 64 -1.77 15.64 -7.14
C THR A 64 -0.69 16.65 -6.78
N PRO A 65 -1.03 17.93 -6.56
CA PRO A 65 -0.07 18.92 -6.06
C PRO A 65 0.24 18.74 -4.57
N PHE A 66 -0.50 17.85 -3.88
CA PHE A 66 -0.35 17.56 -2.46
C PHE A 66 0.46 16.29 -2.24
N SER A 67 1.48 16.35 -1.39
CA SER A 67 2.45 15.26 -1.15
C SER A 67 1.84 13.98 -0.58
N LEU A 68 0.70 14.09 0.13
CA LEU A 68 -0.07 12.93 0.64
C LEU A 68 -1.33 12.65 -0.19
N GLY A 69 -1.47 13.29 -1.35
CA GLY A 69 -2.55 13.03 -2.29
C GLY A 69 -2.35 11.69 -2.99
N PHE A 70 -3.42 11.16 -3.58
CA PHE A 70 -3.37 9.90 -4.30
C PHE A 70 -3.57 10.14 -5.80
N GLU A 71 -2.81 9.43 -6.63
CA GLU A 71 -2.86 9.52 -8.09
C GLU A 71 -3.55 8.30 -8.67
N PHE A 72 -4.42 8.53 -9.65
CA PHE A 72 -5.22 7.50 -10.28
C PHE A 72 -4.87 7.36 -11.75
N ARG A 73 -4.78 6.12 -12.25
CA ARG A 73 -4.41 5.78 -13.61
C ARG A 73 -5.61 5.20 -14.36
N PRO A 74 -5.87 5.61 -15.61
CA PRO A 74 -6.89 4.99 -16.45
C PRO A 74 -6.61 3.50 -16.63
N GLY A 75 -7.68 2.70 -16.74
CA GLY A 75 -7.63 1.25 -16.87
C GLY A 75 -7.25 0.50 -15.58
N HIS A 76 -7.12 1.19 -14.44
CA HIS A 76 -6.71 0.56 -13.17
C HIS A 76 -7.88 0.45 -12.19
N GLU A 77 -7.77 -0.55 -11.31
CA GLU A 77 -8.70 -0.82 -10.22
C GLU A 77 -8.12 -0.38 -8.88
N TYR A 78 -8.96 0.24 -8.08
CA TYR A 78 -8.65 0.80 -6.77
C TYR A 78 -9.63 0.28 -5.73
N TYR A 79 -9.14 0.04 -4.52
CA TYR A 79 -9.89 -0.69 -3.52
C TYR A 79 -9.94 0.05 -2.19
N TYR A 80 -11.14 0.11 -1.63
CA TYR A 80 -11.41 0.70 -0.33
C TYR A 80 -12.06 -0.33 0.58
N ILE A 81 -11.72 -0.30 1.86
CA ILE A 81 -12.38 -1.07 2.91
C ILE A 81 -12.66 -0.17 4.11
N SER A 82 -13.75 -0.44 4.83
CA SER A 82 -14.02 0.17 6.13
C SER A 82 -13.63 -0.79 7.26
N SER A 83 -13.10 -0.28 8.35
CA SER A 83 -12.88 -1.06 9.57
C SER A 83 -13.47 -0.33 10.77
N PRO A 84 -14.35 -0.97 11.56
CA PRO A 84 -14.94 -0.34 12.74
C PRO A 84 -13.92 -0.09 13.85
N HIS A 85 -12.87 -0.92 13.94
CA HIS A 85 -11.77 -0.76 14.88
C HIS A 85 -10.44 -1.25 14.30
N LEU A 86 -9.35 -0.51 14.54
CA LEU A 86 -7.99 -0.83 14.08
C LEU A 86 -7.51 -2.25 14.46
N ASN A 87 -8.08 -2.83 15.52
CA ASN A 87 -7.67 -4.11 16.08
C ASN A 87 -8.47 -5.32 15.57
N GLN A 88 -9.47 -5.14 14.71
CA GLN A 88 -10.34 -6.23 14.23
C GLN A 88 -10.03 -6.62 12.77
N VAL A 89 -8.84 -7.19 12.53
CA VAL A 89 -8.44 -7.68 11.20
C VAL A 89 -9.05 -9.05 10.90
N GLY A 90 -9.50 -9.27 9.67
CA GLY A 90 -10.00 -10.57 9.20
C GLY A 90 -11.48 -10.85 9.47
N LYS A 91 -12.22 -9.88 10.03
CA LYS A 91 -13.69 -9.91 10.08
C LYS A 91 -14.29 -9.41 8.75
N PRO A 92 -15.55 -9.76 8.43
CA PRO A 92 -16.22 -9.18 7.28
C PRO A 92 -16.24 -7.65 7.41
N CYS A 93 -15.93 -6.97 6.30
CA CYS A 93 -15.84 -5.51 6.22
C CYS A 93 -16.69 -4.99 5.05
N LEU A 94 -17.17 -3.76 5.15
CA LEU A 94 -17.71 -3.07 3.98
C LEU A 94 -16.56 -2.70 3.06
N LYS A 95 -16.76 -2.87 1.76
CA LYS A 95 -15.71 -2.72 0.77
C LYS A 95 -16.23 -2.17 -0.54
N LEU A 96 -15.42 -1.35 -1.19
CA LEU A 96 -15.74 -0.67 -2.44
C LEU A 96 -14.61 -0.88 -3.43
N LYS A 97 -14.95 -1.31 -4.64
CA LYS A 97 -14.05 -1.43 -5.78
C LYS A 97 -14.36 -0.31 -6.77
N VAL A 98 -13.33 0.43 -7.19
CA VAL A 98 -13.44 1.53 -8.14
C VAL A 98 -12.58 1.20 -9.36
N TYR A 99 -13.21 1.09 -10.53
CA TYR A 99 -12.49 0.97 -11.79
C TYR A 99 -12.46 2.32 -12.51
N VAL A 100 -11.26 2.84 -12.76
CA VAL A 100 -11.08 4.08 -13.53
C VAL A 100 -11.01 3.70 -15.00
N LYS A 101 -12.05 4.03 -15.76
CA LYS A 101 -12.14 3.66 -17.17
C LYS A 101 -10.97 4.24 -18.00
N PRO A 102 -10.49 3.51 -19.03
CA PRO A 102 -9.56 4.06 -20.01
C PRO A 102 -10.10 5.30 -20.70
N THR A 103 -9.21 6.21 -21.10
CA THR A 103 -9.58 7.46 -21.78
C THR A 103 -10.36 7.23 -23.07
N SER A 104 -10.04 6.17 -23.82
CA SER A 104 -10.74 5.78 -25.05
C SER A 104 -12.21 5.41 -24.84
N GLU A 105 -12.56 4.87 -23.67
CA GLU A 105 -13.95 4.54 -23.33
C GLU A 105 -14.74 5.74 -22.82
N CYS A 106 -14.08 6.66 -22.11
CA CYS A 106 -14.70 7.91 -21.68
C CYS A 106 -15.08 8.81 -22.87
N LEU A 107 -14.24 8.86 -23.91
CA LEU A 107 -14.50 9.66 -25.12
C LEU A 107 -15.66 9.11 -25.96
N LYS A 108 -15.85 7.78 -26.02
CA LYS A 108 -16.99 7.18 -26.74
C LYS A 108 -18.35 7.59 -26.15
N ASN A 109 -18.42 7.77 -24.83
CA ASN A 109 -19.65 8.24 -24.18
C ASN A 109 -19.94 9.72 -24.43
N THR A 110 -18.92 10.51 -24.80
CA THR A 110 -19.13 11.92 -25.18
C THR A 110 -19.65 12.09 -26.60
N GLU A 111 -19.48 11.10 -27.49
CA GLU A 111 -20.00 11.17 -28.87
C GLU A 111 -21.47 10.76 -28.98
N THR A 112 -21.97 9.85 -28.13
CA THR A 112 -23.40 9.49 -28.07
C THR A 112 -24.25 10.41 -27.17
N GLY A 113 -23.63 11.17 -26.26
CA GLY A 113 -24.25 12.31 -25.55
C GLY A 113 -23.97 13.68 -26.20
N GLY A 114 -23.21 13.70 -27.28
CA GLY A 114 -22.54 14.89 -27.84
C GLY A 114 -23.37 15.79 -28.74
N LYS A 115 -24.70 15.79 -28.65
CA LYS A 115 -25.56 16.79 -29.31
C LYS A 115 -26.16 17.84 -28.36
N THR A 116 -25.86 17.79 -27.05
CA THR A 116 -26.32 18.82 -26.09
C THR A 116 -25.26 19.34 -25.12
N GLY A 117 -23.99 18.88 -25.14
CA GLY A 117 -22.98 19.34 -24.16
C GLY A 117 -21.58 19.63 -24.69
N GLY A 118 -21.36 19.51 -26.00
CA GLY A 118 -20.02 19.55 -26.60
C GLY A 118 -19.61 20.91 -27.13
N GLN A 119 -19.63 21.98 -26.32
CA GLN A 119 -18.90 23.22 -26.64
C GLN A 119 -18.63 24.17 -25.45
N THR A 120 -19.06 23.85 -24.23
CA THR A 120 -18.85 24.69 -23.03
C THR A 120 -18.01 24.05 -21.92
N GLY A 121 -17.45 22.85 -22.13
CA GLY A 121 -16.73 22.12 -21.07
C GLY A 121 -15.21 22.36 -20.98
N GLY A 122 -14.60 23.01 -21.97
CA GLY A 122 -13.14 23.08 -22.10
C GLY A 122 -12.46 24.35 -21.59
N GLN A 123 -13.20 25.45 -21.42
CA GLN A 123 -12.60 26.74 -21.07
C GLN A 123 -13.38 27.56 -20.02
N THR A 124 -14.51 27.06 -19.51
CA THR A 124 -15.34 27.77 -18.50
C THR A 124 -15.52 27.01 -17.17
N GLY A 125 -14.95 25.81 -17.01
CA GLY A 125 -15.00 25.06 -15.74
C GLY A 125 -13.99 25.51 -14.67
N GLY A 126 -13.17 26.54 -14.95
CA GLY A 126 -12.16 27.05 -14.05
C GLY A 126 -12.55 28.34 -13.29
N GLN A 127 -13.72 28.93 -13.56
CA GLN A 127 -14.02 30.28 -13.07
C GLN A 127 -15.44 30.52 -12.52
N THR A 128 -16.36 29.54 -12.47
CA THR A 128 -17.73 29.79 -11.94
C THR A 128 -18.25 28.87 -10.84
N ASP A 129 -17.55 27.82 -10.43
CA ASP A 129 -17.98 26.99 -9.28
C ASP A 129 -17.22 27.31 -7.98
N GLY A 130 -16.56 28.47 -7.94
CA GLY A 130 -15.86 28.99 -6.77
C GLY A 130 -16.65 29.99 -5.90
N MET A 131 -17.94 30.23 -6.16
CA MET A 131 -18.67 31.33 -5.49
C MET A 131 -20.02 30.97 -4.84
N THR A 132 -20.57 29.76 -4.97
CA THR A 132 -21.89 29.43 -4.38
C THR A 132 -21.99 28.06 -3.69
N GLY A 133 -20.87 27.54 -3.16
CA GLY A 133 -20.88 26.33 -2.32
C GLY A 133 -19.93 26.38 -1.12
N GLY A 134 -19.39 27.56 -0.79
CA GLY A 134 -18.33 27.72 0.22
C GLY A 134 -18.80 28.23 1.58
N GLN A 135 -20.08 28.16 1.92
CA GLN A 135 -20.62 28.77 3.15
C GLN A 135 -21.08 27.81 4.25
N THR A 136 -21.11 26.50 4.01
CA THR A 136 -21.27 25.45 5.03
C THR A 136 -20.58 24.21 4.46
N ASP A 137 -19.32 23.90 4.76
CA ASP A 137 -18.94 23.03 5.89
C ASP A 137 -17.41 23.03 6.10
N GLY A 138 -16.81 24.21 6.11
CA GLY A 138 -15.40 24.40 6.49
C GLY A 138 -15.17 24.45 8.00
N GLN A 139 -16.04 23.88 8.85
CA GLN A 139 -16.01 24.12 10.30
C GLN A 139 -15.74 22.91 11.20
N THR A 140 -15.44 21.73 10.68
CA THR A 140 -15.00 20.63 11.56
C THR A 140 -13.85 19.79 10.98
N GLY A 141 -12.69 20.43 10.83
CA GLY A 141 -11.43 19.70 10.56
C GLY A 141 -10.15 20.51 10.74
N GLY A 142 -10.21 21.73 11.28
CA GLY A 142 -9.04 22.60 11.43
C GLY A 142 -9.13 23.45 12.69
N GLN A 143 -9.12 22.80 13.85
CA GLN A 143 -8.81 23.45 15.13
C GLN A 143 -7.43 22.97 15.59
N THR A 144 -6.43 23.46 14.86
CA THR A 144 -4.98 23.63 15.15
C THR A 144 -4.40 23.93 13.76
N ASP A 145 -3.96 25.12 13.34
CA ASP A 145 -3.37 26.22 14.07
C ASP A 145 -3.59 27.53 13.30
N GLY A 146 -4.39 28.42 13.89
CA GLY A 146 -4.49 29.81 13.47
C GLY A 146 -3.59 30.68 14.32
N GLN A 147 -2.27 30.50 14.29
CA GLN A 147 -1.31 31.41 14.91
C GLN A 147 0.08 31.18 14.30
N THR A 148 0.41 31.90 13.21
CA THR A 148 1.72 32.51 12.92
C THR A 148 1.86 32.86 11.44
N GLY A 149 1.43 34.08 11.08
CA GLY A 149 1.80 34.71 9.80
C GLY A 149 3.31 34.95 9.60
N GLY A 150 4.16 34.49 10.52
CA GLY A 150 5.62 34.48 10.43
C GLY A 150 6.24 33.15 9.96
N HIS A 151 5.47 32.06 9.81
CA HIS A 151 6.03 30.72 9.54
C HIS A 151 6.34 30.43 8.06
N ARG A 152 5.88 31.26 7.11
CA ARG A 152 6.07 31.00 5.65
C ARG A 152 7.53 30.95 5.18
N LEU A 153 8.45 31.60 5.91
CA LEU A 153 9.87 31.58 5.58
C LEU A 153 10.60 30.44 6.31
N MET A 154 10.16 30.13 7.53
CA MET A 154 10.73 29.04 8.31
C MET A 154 10.31 27.69 7.75
N ASP A 155 9.06 27.52 7.30
CA ASP A 155 8.57 26.29 6.68
C ASP A 155 9.27 26.01 5.34
N ARG A 156 9.49 27.02 4.49
CA ARG A 156 10.27 26.85 3.24
C ARG A 156 11.74 26.50 3.48
N LEU A 157 12.33 26.99 4.57
CA LEU A 157 13.70 26.66 4.95
C LEU A 157 13.77 25.29 5.61
N MET A 158 12.78 24.93 6.42
CA MET A 158 12.65 23.62 7.06
C MET A 158 12.36 22.55 6.02
N ASP A 159 11.47 22.78 5.05
CA ASP A 159 11.21 21.85 3.94
C ASP A 159 12.45 21.65 3.07
N ARG A 160 13.17 22.73 2.70
CA ARG A 160 14.43 22.59 1.95
C ARG A 160 15.56 21.94 2.74
N LEU A 161 15.57 22.09 4.07
CA LEU A 161 16.52 21.41 4.94
C LEU A 161 16.12 19.95 5.10
N VAL A 162 14.86 19.66 5.37
CA VAL A 162 14.31 18.32 5.57
C VAL A 162 14.39 17.53 4.28
N ASP A 163 13.97 18.03 3.12
CA ASP A 163 14.13 17.31 1.84
C ASP A 163 15.60 17.03 1.54
N ARG A 164 16.51 18.01 1.71
CA ARG A 164 17.94 17.77 1.46
C ARG A 164 18.61 16.88 2.50
N LEU A 165 18.13 16.88 3.75
CA LEU A 165 18.70 16.08 4.83
C LEU A 165 18.13 14.67 4.76
N VAL A 166 16.83 14.51 4.54
CA VAL A 166 16.11 13.24 4.42
C VAL A 166 16.51 12.56 3.12
N ASP A 167 16.51 13.20 1.96
CA ASP A 167 16.94 12.52 0.72
C ASP A 167 18.42 12.13 0.80
N ARG A 168 19.31 13.03 1.25
CA ARG A 168 20.75 12.68 1.33
C ARG A 168 21.10 11.74 2.47
N LEU A 169 20.37 11.73 3.57
CA LEU A 169 20.59 10.75 4.66
C LEU A 169 19.91 9.45 4.33
N MET A 170 18.63 9.43 3.93
CA MET A 170 17.91 8.20 3.58
C MET A 170 18.57 7.51 2.40
N ASP A 171 18.88 8.19 1.30
CA ASP A 171 19.52 7.50 0.16
C ASP A 171 20.89 6.96 0.57
N ARG A 172 21.73 7.75 1.23
CA ARG A 172 23.07 7.27 1.64
C ARG A 172 23.04 6.22 2.75
N LEU A 173 22.05 6.25 3.63
CA LEU A 173 21.95 5.35 4.78
C LEU A 173 21.24 4.08 4.38
N VAL A 174 20.16 4.15 3.60
CA VAL A 174 19.46 3.02 3.01
C VAL A 174 20.35 2.32 2.00
N ASP A 175 20.98 3.02 1.05
CA ASP A 175 21.86 2.35 0.07
C ASP A 175 23.07 1.73 0.75
N ARG A 176 23.78 2.46 1.63
CA ARG A 176 24.98 1.88 2.30
C ARG A 176 24.65 0.82 3.34
N LEU A 177 23.51 0.88 4.03
CA LEU A 177 23.11 -0.18 4.96
C LEU A 177 22.57 -1.38 4.20
N MET A 178 21.71 -1.18 3.20
CA MET A 178 21.14 -2.28 2.42
C MET A 178 22.24 -2.98 1.62
N ASP A 179 23.13 -2.27 0.95
CA ASP A 179 24.23 -2.91 0.22
C ASP A 179 25.15 -3.67 1.17
N ARG A 180 25.56 -3.07 2.30
CA ARG A 180 26.46 -3.75 3.26
C ARG A 180 25.78 -4.87 4.05
N LEU A 181 24.49 -4.78 4.35
CA LEU A 181 23.76 -5.82 5.07
C LEU A 181 23.40 -6.96 4.14
N VAL A 182 22.88 -6.69 2.95
CA VAL A 182 22.49 -7.71 1.98
C VAL A 182 23.73 -8.46 1.49
N GLU A 183 24.78 -7.77 1.05
CA GLU A 183 25.99 -8.42 0.54
C GLU A 183 26.74 -9.19 1.64
N LYS A 184 26.82 -8.67 2.88
CA LYS A 184 27.55 -9.38 3.94
C LYS A 184 26.75 -10.46 4.68
N LEU A 185 25.42 -10.33 4.79
CA LEU A 185 24.59 -11.34 5.47
C LEU A 185 24.05 -12.39 4.51
N VAL A 186 23.73 -12.06 3.26
CA VAL A 186 23.23 -13.07 2.32
C VAL A 186 24.40 -13.91 1.82
N ASP A 187 25.46 -13.32 1.25
CA ASP A 187 26.54 -14.13 0.67
C ASP A 187 27.26 -14.94 1.74
N ARG A 188 27.70 -14.33 2.86
CA ARG A 188 28.40 -15.10 3.91
C ARG A 188 27.54 -16.14 4.64
N ARG A 189 26.21 -16.06 4.58
CA ARG A 189 25.33 -17.02 5.25
C ARG A 189 24.90 -18.11 4.28
N VAL A 190 24.62 -17.75 3.02
CA VAL A 190 24.30 -18.69 1.94
C VAL A 190 25.55 -19.51 1.61
N ASP A 191 26.71 -18.91 1.38
CA ASP A 191 27.94 -19.64 1.06
C ASP A 191 28.31 -20.61 2.19
N ARG A 192 28.30 -20.16 3.45
CA ARG A 192 28.61 -21.05 4.58
C ARG A 192 27.57 -22.14 4.83
N LEU A 193 26.32 -21.92 4.47
CA LEU A 193 25.28 -22.95 4.59
C LEU A 193 25.42 -23.97 3.47
N VAL A 194 25.61 -23.50 2.24
CA VAL A 194 25.76 -24.34 1.05
C VAL A 194 27.04 -25.17 1.16
N ASP A 195 28.18 -24.56 1.48
CA ASP A 195 29.46 -25.28 1.62
C ASP A 195 29.38 -26.34 2.73
N ARG A 196 28.93 -25.97 3.94
CA ARG A 196 28.86 -26.93 5.05
C ARG A 196 27.82 -28.03 4.86
N LEU A 197 26.72 -27.75 4.15
CA LEU A 197 25.70 -28.77 3.86
C LEU A 197 26.19 -29.69 2.74
N MET A 198 26.75 -29.13 1.67
CA MET A 198 27.31 -29.89 0.56
C MET A 198 28.47 -30.77 1.02
N ASP A 199 29.46 -30.23 1.72
CA ASP A 199 30.63 -31.00 2.18
C ASP A 199 30.19 -32.15 3.10
N ARG A 200 29.35 -31.87 4.12
CA ARG A 200 28.90 -32.93 5.05
C ARG A 200 27.99 -33.96 4.40
N LEU A 201 27.20 -33.59 3.41
CA LEU A 201 26.35 -34.54 2.68
C LEU A 201 27.20 -35.36 1.71
N MET A 202 28.08 -34.72 0.95
CA MET A 202 28.97 -35.38 0.00
C MET A 202 29.94 -36.32 0.70
N ASP A 203 30.65 -35.88 1.74
CA ASP A 203 31.59 -36.74 2.46
C ASP A 203 30.88 -37.98 3.03
N ARG A 204 29.72 -37.80 3.70
CA ARG A 204 28.98 -38.92 4.29
C ARG A 204 28.33 -39.85 3.27
N LEU A 205 27.93 -39.34 2.11
CA LEU A 205 27.39 -40.15 1.02
C LEU A 205 28.51 -40.90 0.32
N VAL A 206 29.59 -40.21 -0.04
CA VAL A 206 30.73 -40.77 -0.74
C VAL A 206 31.42 -41.82 0.13
N ASP A 207 31.79 -41.50 1.38
CA ASP A 207 32.49 -42.46 2.25
C ASP A 207 31.65 -43.73 2.46
N ARG A 208 30.36 -43.58 2.83
CA ARG A 208 29.51 -44.78 3.06
C ARG A 208 29.21 -45.57 1.80
N LEU A 209 29.13 -44.93 0.64
CA LEU A 209 28.86 -45.62 -0.62
C LEU A 209 30.13 -46.31 -1.11
N VAL A 210 31.27 -45.62 -1.05
CA VAL A 210 32.59 -46.13 -1.46
C VAL A 210 33.01 -47.27 -0.55
N ASP A 211 32.96 -47.12 0.78
CA ASP A 211 33.35 -48.18 1.72
C ASP A 211 32.50 -49.43 1.51
N ARG A 212 31.17 -49.29 1.46
CA ARG A 212 30.27 -50.45 1.28
C ARG A 212 30.39 -51.12 -0.08
N LEU A 213 30.70 -50.36 -1.13
CA LEU A 213 30.89 -50.92 -2.47
C LEU A 213 32.27 -51.57 -2.60
N MET A 214 33.32 -50.93 -2.07
CA MET A 214 34.68 -51.45 -2.05
C MET A 214 34.77 -52.73 -1.23
N ASP A 215 34.25 -52.75 0.00
CA ASP A 215 34.30 -53.95 0.85
C ASP A 215 33.61 -55.13 0.15
N ARG A 216 32.39 -54.92 -0.39
CA ARG A 216 31.66 -55.99 -1.10
C ARG A 216 32.32 -56.43 -2.40
N LEU A 217 33.03 -55.53 -3.09
CA LEU A 217 33.72 -55.86 -4.33
C LEU A 217 35.02 -56.60 -4.03
N VAL A 218 35.78 -56.15 -3.02
CA VAL A 218 37.02 -56.75 -2.56
C VAL A 218 36.77 -58.13 -1.98
N ASP A 219 35.76 -58.30 -1.12
CA ASP A 219 35.39 -59.62 -0.57
C ASP A 219 35.04 -60.61 -1.69
N ARG A 220 34.20 -60.20 -2.65
CA ARG A 220 33.82 -61.06 -3.78
C ARG A 220 34.98 -61.38 -4.74
N LEU A 221 35.95 -60.47 -4.87
CA LEU A 221 37.15 -60.71 -5.68
C LEU A 221 38.15 -61.60 -4.95
N MET A 222 38.34 -61.40 -3.64
CA MET A 222 39.18 -62.25 -2.78
C MET A 222 38.65 -63.68 -2.72
N ASP A 223 37.35 -63.87 -2.49
CA ASP A 223 36.75 -65.21 -2.46
C ASP A 223 36.96 -65.95 -3.80
N ARG A 224 36.81 -65.24 -4.92
CA ARG A 224 37.03 -65.83 -6.26
C ARG A 224 38.49 -66.08 -6.60
N LEU A 225 39.43 -65.33 -6.03
CA LEU A 225 40.86 -65.51 -6.26
C LEU A 225 41.44 -66.61 -5.36
N VAL A 226 40.97 -66.71 -4.12
CA VAL A 226 41.40 -67.75 -3.16
C VAL A 226 40.90 -69.14 -3.57
N ASP A 227 39.73 -69.23 -4.23
CA ASP A 227 39.22 -70.50 -4.79
C ASP A 227 39.92 -70.93 -6.10
N THR A 228 40.90 -70.17 -6.62
CA THR A 228 41.58 -70.47 -7.90
C THR A 228 43.05 -70.96 -7.79
N ASP A 229 43.57 -71.21 -6.58
CA ASP A 229 44.82 -71.96 -6.34
C ASP A 229 44.54 -73.33 -5.70
#